data_AF-A0A402DP18-F1
#
_entry.id   AF-A0A402DP18-F1
#
_cell.length_a   1.000
_cell.length_b   1.000
_cell.length_c   1.000
_cell.angle_alpha   90.00
_cell.angle_beta   90.00
_cell.angle_gamma   90.00
#
_symmetry.space_group_name_H-M   'P 1'
#
loop_
_entity.id
_entity.type
_entity.pdbx_description
1 polymer ?
#
loop_
_entity_poly.entity_id
_entity_poly.type
_entity_poly.pdbx_seq_one_letter_code
_entity_poly.pdbx_strand_id
1 'polypeptide(L)'
;MKQQPVRRRRRRPLDQAAPPGAPEVLAMSFEQESGQLTGTKDKAYNILWFTQACLDNVLRLETYAKDAERDGDTELAEFFRRAQGESRKGAEQGKQLLAGRLK
;
A
#
# COMPACT_ATOMS: atom_id res chain seq x y z
N MET A 1 -44.21 -12.82 47.86
CA MET A 1 -44.08 -13.05 46.40
C MET A 1 -44.00 -11.72 45.66
N LYS A 2 -42.80 -11.24 45.33
CA LYS A 2 -42.55 -10.19 44.33
C LYS A 2 -41.22 -10.51 43.64
N GLN A 3 -41.31 -10.80 42.35
CA GLN A 3 -40.18 -11.20 41.50
C GLN A 3 -39.31 -9.97 41.19
N GLN A 4 -37.98 -10.12 41.26
CA GLN A 4 -37.03 -9.11 40.80
C GLN A 4 -36.81 -9.25 39.28
N PRO A 5 -36.73 -8.17 38.49
CA PRO A 5 -36.38 -8.28 37.09
C PRO A 5 -34.86 -8.37 36.93
N VAL A 6 -34.42 -9.45 36.29
CA VAL A 6 -33.03 -9.72 35.92
C VAL A 6 -32.53 -8.61 34.99
N ARG A 7 -31.61 -7.77 35.46
CA ARG A 7 -30.94 -6.75 34.65
C ARG A 7 -30.13 -7.44 33.54
N ARG A 8 -30.60 -7.32 32.29
CA ARG A 8 -29.85 -7.73 31.09
C ARG A 8 -28.48 -7.04 31.10
N ARG A 9 -27.41 -7.81 31.35
CA ARG A 9 -26.03 -7.35 31.15
C ARG A 9 -25.89 -6.95 29.69
N ARG A 10 -25.76 -5.64 29.43
CA ARG A 10 -25.31 -5.13 28.13
C ARG A 10 -23.95 -5.78 27.87
N ARG A 11 -23.87 -6.66 26.87
CA ARG A 11 -22.59 -7.18 26.38
C ARG A 11 -21.79 -5.97 25.90
N ARG A 12 -20.68 -5.68 26.60
CA ARG A 12 -19.63 -4.78 26.12
C ARG A 12 -19.15 -5.36 24.77
N PRO A 13 -19.06 -4.60 23.67
CA PRO A 13 -18.39 -5.11 22.49
C PRO A 13 -16.94 -5.42 22.91
N LEU A 14 -16.48 -6.64 22.65
CA LEU A 14 -15.05 -6.92 22.71
C LEU A 14 -14.39 -5.92 21.76
N ASP A 15 -13.66 -5.01 22.36
CA ASP A 15 -12.33 -4.59 21.94
C ASP A 15 -11.83 -5.49 20.79
N GLN A 16 -11.84 -4.95 19.58
CA GLN A 16 -11.14 -5.52 18.44
C GLN A 16 -9.65 -5.40 18.75
N ALA A 17 -9.15 -6.28 19.60
CA ALA A 17 -7.73 -6.54 19.72
C ALA A 17 -7.29 -7.05 18.34
N ALA A 18 -6.61 -6.17 17.60
CA ALA A 18 -5.92 -6.53 16.38
C ALA A 18 -5.03 -7.76 16.64
N PRO A 19 -4.95 -8.72 15.71
CA PRO A 19 -4.11 -9.91 15.90
C PRO A 19 -2.64 -9.50 16.04
N PRO A 20 -1.90 -10.03 17.03
CA PRO A 20 -0.48 -9.76 17.16
C PRO A 20 0.26 -10.50 16.04
N GLY A 21 0.95 -9.76 15.17
CA GLY A 21 1.78 -10.34 14.10
C GLY A 21 1.39 -9.96 12.67
N ALA A 22 0.44 -9.06 12.45
CA ALA A 22 0.41 -8.37 11.17
C ALA A 22 1.71 -7.54 11.05
N PRO A 23 2.49 -7.64 9.96
CA PRO A 23 3.51 -6.65 9.73
C PRO A 23 2.81 -5.30 9.80
N GLU A 24 3.37 -4.39 10.57
CA GLU A 24 3.07 -2.96 10.48
C GLU A 24 3.51 -2.57 9.07
N VAL A 25 2.71 -2.95 8.07
CA VAL A 25 2.77 -2.41 6.72
C VAL A 25 2.60 -0.96 7.01
N LEU A 26 3.73 -0.25 6.94
CA LEU A 26 3.85 1.19 7.11
C LEU A 26 2.56 1.75 6.54
N ALA A 27 1.64 2.12 7.42
CA ALA A 27 0.44 2.81 7.04
C ALA A 27 1.01 4.14 6.58
N MET A 28 1.45 4.21 5.33
CA MET A 28 1.71 5.46 4.66
C MET A 28 0.36 6.11 4.68
N SER A 29 0.21 7.00 5.66
CA SER A 29 -0.88 7.92 5.82
C SER A 29 -1.22 8.41 4.42
N PHE A 30 -2.38 8.00 3.91
CA PHE A 30 -2.98 8.65 2.77
C PHE A 30 -3.46 10.02 3.27
N GLU A 31 -2.52 10.92 3.52
CA GLU A 31 -2.81 12.34 3.61
C GLU A 31 -3.08 12.79 2.17
N GLN A 32 -4.32 12.53 1.78
CA GLN A 32 -4.97 13.09 0.61
C GLN A 32 -5.18 14.59 0.86
N GLU A 33 -4.09 15.37 0.99
CA GLU A 33 -4.16 16.80 1.35
C GLU A 33 -3.31 17.75 0.51
N SER A 34 -2.70 17.31 -0.59
CA SER A 34 -1.89 18.21 -1.44
C SER A 34 -2.58 18.64 -2.75
N GLY A 35 -3.88 18.36 -2.91
CA GLY A 35 -4.65 18.77 -4.09
C GLY A 35 -5.46 20.07 -3.93
N GLN A 36 -5.67 20.55 -2.70
CA GLN A 36 -6.71 21.55 -2.41
C GLN A 36 -6.24 22.84 -1.72
N LEU A 37 -4.96 23.00 -1.35
CA LEU A 37 -4.55 24.16 -0.53
C LEU A 37 -4.14 25.43 -1.30
N THR A 38 -3.95 25.41 -2.64
CA THR A 38 -3.53 26.63 -3.39
C THR A 38 -4.19 26.81 -4.76
N GLY A 39 -5.17 25.99 -5.15
CA GLY A 39 -5.86 26.11 -6.44
C GLY A 39 -5.00 25.82 -7.68
N THR A 40 -3.72 25.50 -7.52
CA THR A 40 -2.82 25.11 -8.62
C THR A 40 -2.61 23.61 -8.55
N LYS A 41 -3.14 22.86 -9.53
CA LYS A 41 -2.83 21.43 -9.67
C LYS A 41 -1.32 21.28 -9.81
N ASP A 42 -0.65 20.69 -8.83
CA ASP A 42 0.76 20.32 -8.99
C ASP A 42 0.85 19.26 -10.09
N LYS A 43 1.25 19.71 -11.28
CA LYS A 43 1.33 18.89 -12.49
C LYS A 43 2.46 17.87 -12.39
N ALA A 44 3.44 18.06 -11.50
CA ALA A 44 4.57 17.16 -11.30
C ALA A 44 4.31 16.18 -10.15
N TYR A 45 3.57 16.58 -9.12
CA TYR A 45 3.28 15.76 -7.94
C TYR A 45 2.76 14.37 -8.28
N ASN A 46 1.73 14.27 -9.14
CA ASN A 46 1.16 12.97 -9.49
C ASN A 46 2.17 12.06 -10.20
N ILE A 47 3.09 12.62 -10.97
CA ILE A 47 4.12 11.85 -11.70
C ILE A 47 5.24 11.45 -10.74
N LEU A 48 5.62 12.34 -9.82
CA LEU A 48 6.57 12.01 -8.76
C LEU A 48 6.05 10.86 -7.90
N TRP A 49 4.80 10.98 -7.43
CA TRP A 49 4.15 9.94 -6.67
C TRP A 49 4.07 8.62 -7.45
N PHE A 50 3.63 8.65 -8.71
CA PHE A 50 3.57 7.45 -9.56
C PHE A 50 4.96 6.80 -9.73
N THR A 51 5.98 7.61 -9.99
CA THR A 51 7.36 7.14 -10.16
C THR A 51 7.86 6.47 -8.88
N GLN A 52 7.63 7.10 -7.73
CA GLN A 52 7.98 6.53 -6.43
C GLN A 52 7.24 5.22 -6.18
N ALA A 53 5.93 5.17 -6.41
CA ALA A 53 5.12 3.97 -6.24
C ALA A 53 5.63 2.80 -7.10
N CYS A 54 6.04 3.07 -8.35
CA CYS A 54 6.65 2.07 -9.21
C CYS A 54 7.98 1.55 -8.65
N LEU A 55 8.86 2.44 -8.16
CA LEU A 55 10.15 2.06 -7.58
C LEU A 55 9.99 1.23 -6.30
N ASP A 56 9.10 1.64 -5.40
CA ASP A 56 8.80 0.90 -4.17
C ASP A 56 8.22 -0.49 -4.49
N ASN A 57 7.36 -0.58 -5.51
CA ASN A 57 6.79 -1.85 -5.94
C ASN A 57 7.86 -2.79 -6.50
N VAL A 58 8.88 -2.29 -7.21
CA VAL A 58 9.99 -3.11 -7.71
C VAL A 58 10.71 -3.84 -6.59
N LEU A 59 10.95 -3.18 -5.47
CA LEU A 59 11.64 -3.77 -4.31
C LEU A 59 10.74 -4.77 -3.58
N ARG A 60 9.45 -4.43 -3.43
CA ARG A 60 8.46 -5.32 -2.81
C ARG A 60 8.28 -6.62 -3.59
N LEU A 61 8.13 -6.53 -4.92
CA LEU A 61 7.97 -7.69 -5.79
C LEU A 61 9.21 -8.59 -5.81
N GLU A 62 10.40 -8.06 -5.57
CA GLU A 62 11.60 -8.89 -5.43
C GLU A 62 11.53 -9.79 -4.19
N THR A 63 11.02 -9.26 -3.07
CA THR A 63 10.83 -10.04 -1.84
C THR A 63 9.80 -11.14 -2.08
N TYR A 64 8.67 -10.81 -2.70
CA TYR A 64 7.62 -11.78 -3.00
C TYR A 64 8.07 -12.87 -3.97
N ALA A 65 8.87 -12.52 -4.99
CA ALA A 65 9.47 -13.50 -5.88
C ALA A 65 10.39 -14.47 -5.13
N LYS A 66 11.24 -13.97 -4.22
CA LYS A 66 12.14 -14.81 -3.40
C LYS A 66 11.37 -15.71 -2.45
N ASP A 67 10.29 -15.23 -1.85
CA ASP A 67 9.45 -16.06 -0.97
C ASP A 67 8.76 -17.17 -1.77
N ALA A 68 8.20 -16.86 -2.94
CA ALA A 68 7.62 -17.86 -3.83
C ALA A 68 8.66 -18.91 -4.31
N GLU A 69 9.88 -18.47 -4.64
CA GLU A 69 11.00 -19.38 -4.99
C GLU A 69 11.33 -20.34 -3.84
N ARG A 70 11.31 -19.86 -2.58
CA ARG A 70 11.57 -20.68 -1.39
C ARG A 70 10.47 -21.69 -1.09
N ASP A 71 9.24 -21.33 -1.38
CA ASP A 71 8.06 -22.20 -1.21
C ASP A 71 7.88 -23.18 -2.39
N GLY A 72 8.71 -23.07 -3.43
CA GLY A 72 8.68 -23.92 -4.62
C GLY A 72 7.62 -23.52 -5.66
N ASP A 73 6.95 -22.38 -5.47
CA ASP A 73 5.95 -21.86 -6.41
C ASP A 73 6.62 -21.05 -7.53
N THR A 74 7.06 -21.78 -8.57
CA THR A 74 7.79 -21.19 -9.69
C THR A 74 6.91 -20.28 -10.55
N GLU A 75 5.63 -20.63 -10.74
CA GLU A 75 4.69 -19.82 -11.53
C GLU A 75 4.46 -18.46 -10.88
N LEU A 76 4.27 -18.44 -9.56
CA LEU A 76 4.09 -17.21 -8.79
C LEU A 76 5.38 -16.36 -8.75
N ALA A 77 6.55 -16.99 -8.61
CA ALA A 77 7.83 -16.29 -8.70
C ALA A 77 8.01 -15.60 -10.05
N GLU A 78 7.75 -16.31 -11.17
CA GLU A 78 7.85 -15.74 -12.51
C GLU A 78 6.83 -14.63 -12.75
N PHE A 79 5.61 -14.77 -12.21
CA PHE A 79 4.61 -13.70 -12.23
C PHE A 79 5.15 -12.42 -11.57
N PHE A 80 5.71 -12.51 -10.36
CA PHE A 80 6.26 -11.33 -9.67
C PHE A 80 7.47 -10.74 -10.41
N ARG A 81 8.35 -11.55 -11.00
CA ARG A 81 9.48 -11.08 -11.82
C ARG A 81 9.01 -10.30 -13.06
N ARG A 82 7.96 -10.76 -13.75
CA ARG A 82 7.36 -10.03 -14.87
C ARG A 82 6.74 -8.71 -14.42
N ALA A 83 5.96 -8.72 -13.34
CA ALA A 83 5.38 -7.51 -12.76
C ALA A 83 6.45 -6.50 -12.30
N GLN A 84 7.60 -6.99 -11.82
CA GLN A 84 8.76 -6.17 -11.46
C GLN A 84 9.33 -5.45 -12.70
N GLY A 85 9.38 -6.15 -13.85
CA GLY A 85 9.76 -5.57 -15.14
C GLY A 85 8.84 -4.43 -15.57
N GLU A 86 7.53 -4.61 -15.47
CA GLU A 86 6.56 -3.56 -15.81
C GLU A 86 6.65 -2.35 -14.86
N SER A 87 6.87 -2.59 -13.57
CA SER A 87 7.08 -1.51 -12.59
C SER A 87 8.35 -0.70 -12.89
N ARG A 88 9.45 -1.37 -13.30
CA ARG A 88 10.68 -0.69 -13.74
C ARG A 88 10.45 0.19 -14.98
N LYS A 89 9.70 -0.31 -15.97
CA LYS A 89 9.33 0.46 -17.17
C LYS A 89 8.52 1.70 -16.81
N GLY A 90 7.51 1.56 -15.94
CA GLY A 90 6.70 2.67 -15.46
C GLY A 90 7.52 3.74 -14.74
N ALA A 91 8.43 3.32 -13.85
CA ALA A 91 9.34 4.24 -13.17
C ALA A 91 10.25 5.01 -14.14
N GLU A 92 10.78 4.34 -15.17
CA GLU A 92 11.63 4.99 -16.18
C GLU A 92 10.87 6.04 -16.99
N GLN A 93 9.66 5.70 -17.45
CA GLN A 93 8.79 6.64 -18.16
C GLN A 93 8.40 7.83 -17.27
N GLY A 94 8.12 7.59 -15.99
CA GLY A 94 7.81 8.63 -15.01
C GLY A 94 8.98 9.61 -14.82
N LYS A 95 10.21 9.11 -14.67
CA LYS A 95 11.43 9.94 -14.59
C LYS A 95 11.63 10.79 -15.83
N GLN A 96 11.46 10.22 -17.02
CA GLN A 96 11.61 10.95 -18.28
C GLN A 96 10.58 12.09 -18.40
N LEU A 97 9.33 11.82 -18.01
CA LEU A 97 8.27 12.83 -18.03
C LEU A 97 8.51 13.95 -17.01
N LEU A 98 9.03 13.63 -15.82
CA LEU A 98 9.45 14.62 -14.82
C LEU A 98 10.60 15.48 -15.33
N ALA A 99 11.63 14.87 -15.90
CA ALA A 99 12.79 15.58 -16.46
C ALA A 99 12.38 16.58 -17.56
N GLY A 100 11.35 16.26 -18.35
CA GLY A 100 10.80 17.17 -19.35
C GLY A 100 10.01 18.35 -18.77
N ARG A 101 9.49 18.24 -17.53
CA ARG A 101 8.65 19.25 -16.87
C ARG A 101 9.42 20.17 -15.92
N LEU A 102 10.58 19.74 -15.45
CA LEU A 102 11.43 20.48 -14.50
C LEU A 102 12.50 21.34 -15.19
N LYS A 103 12.36 21.58 -16.50
CA LYS A 103 13.22 22.51 -17.25
C LYS A 103 12.76 23.95 -17.07
#